data_AF-A0A932PDD4-F1
#
_entry.id   AF-A0A932PDD4-F1
#
_cell.length_a   1.000
_cell.length_b   1.000
_cell.length_c   1.000
_cell.angle_alpha   90.00
_cell.angle_beta   90.00
_cell.angle_gamma   90.00
#
_symmetry.space_group_name_H-M   'P 1'
#
loop_
_entity.id
_entity.type
_entity.pdbx_description
1 polymer ?
#
loop_
_entity_poly.entity_id
_entity_poly.type
_entity_poly.pdbx_seq_one_letter_code
_entity_poly.pdbx_strand_id
1 'polypeptide(L)'
;MHEMSLVRGLIRQIEQLARQNGAENVAVVRVKLGPLAHVEPDHFTEHFMQAAQGTSVEGARLEIETTGELHELTLETIELELREDAPAKSPLSEGEQP
;
A
#
# COMPACT_ATOMS: atom_id res chain seq x y z
N MET A 1 -20.23 2.79 -9.18
CA MET A 1 -19.70 1.45 -8.79
C MET A 1 -18.34 1.15 -9.45
N HIS A 2 -17.87 1.97 -10.39
CA HIS A 2 -16.62 1.78 -11.12
C HIS A 2 -15.40 2.22 -10.28
N GLU A 3 -15.47 3.40 -9.66
CA GLU A 3 -14.36 3.99 -8.89
C GLU A 3 -14.00 3.17 -7.65
N MET A 4 -14.99 2.70 -6.89
CA MET A 4 -14.77 1.88 -5.70
C MET A 4 -14.07 0.55 -6.04
N SER A 5 -14.31 0.01 -7.24
CA SER A 5 -13.67 -1.22 -7.72
C SER A 5 -12.22 -0.98 -8.11
N LEU A 6 -11.92 0.16 -8.76
CA LEU A 6 -10.55 0.60 -9.07
C LEU A 6 -9.72 0.74 -7.79
N VAL A 7 -10.23 1.46 -6.79
CA VAL A 7 -9.54 1.67 -5.51
C VAL A 7 -9.30 0.35 -4.77
N ARG A 8 -10.32 -0.52 -4.69
CA ARG A 8 -10.17 -1.82 -4.03
C ARG A 8 -9.16 -2.72 -4.73
N GLY A 9 -9.11 -2.69 -6.07
CA GLY A 9 -8.10 -3.41 -6.85
C GLY A 9 -6.69 -2.91 -6.57
N LEU A 10 -6.53 -1.58 -6.47
CA LEU A 10 -5.27 -0.94 -6.10
C LEU A 10 -4.81 -1.35 -4.69
N ILE A 11 -5.67 -1.21 -3.68
CA ILE A 11 -5.36 -1.57 -2.28
C ILE A 11 -4.90 -3.04 -2.20
N ARG A 12 -5.65 -3.96 -2.81
CA ARG A 12 -5.28 -5.39 -2.82
C ARG A 12 -3.90 -5.63 -3.44
N GLN A 13 -3.58 -4.92 -4.52
CA GLN A 13 -2.30 -5.05 -5.19
C GLN A 13 -1.15 -4.51 -4.30
N ILE A 14 -1.38 -3.39 -3.61
CA ILE A 14 -0.43 -2.82 -2.64
C ILE A 14 -0.23 -3.78 -1.47
N GLU A 15 -1.31 -4.31 -0.87
CA GLU A 15 -1.23 -5.27 0.22
C GLU A 15 -0.47 -6.54 -0.18
N GLN A 16 -0.71 -7.03 -1.39
CA GLN A 16 0.01 -8.19 -1.91
C GLN A 16 1.51 -7.87 -2.04
N LEU A 17 1.87 -6.68 -2.52
CA LEU A 17 3.27 -6.24 -2.63
C LEU A 17 3.92 -6.06 -1.25
N ALA A 18 3.23 -5.43 -0.29
CA ALA A 18 3.71 -5.25 1.07
C ALA A 18 3.99 -6.61 1.74
N ARG A 19 3.05 -7.55 1.64
CA ARG A 19 3.20 -8.91 2.18
C ARG A 19 4.34 -9.68 1.51
N GLN A 20 4.52 -9.54 0.20
CA GLN A 20 5.63 -10.18 -0.53
C GLN A 20 7.00 -9.65 -0.10
N ASN A 21 7.08 -8.38 0.30
CA ASN A 21 8.31 -7.74 0.77
C ASN A 21 8.51 -7.83 2.30
N GLY A 22 7.56 -8.42 3.03
CA GLY A 22 7.63 -8.51 4.49
C GLY A 22 7.38 -7.18 5.21
N ALA A 23 6.72 -6.22 4.56
CA ALA A 23 6.35 -4.95 5.16
C ALA A 23 4.97 -5.04 5.80
N GLU A 24 4.85 -4.56 7.04
CA GLU A 24 3.56 -4.49 7.74
C GLU A 24 2.77 -3.24 7.36
N ASN A 25 3.45 -2.14 7.01
CA ASN A 25 2.82 -0.85 6.69
C ASN A 25 3.43 -0.22 5.44
N VAL A 26 2.64 0.64 4.79
CA VAL A 26 3.04 1.44 3.62
C VAL A 26 3.13 2.91 4.02
N ALA A 27 4.28 3.54 3.79
CA ALA A 27 4.49 4.96 4.07
C ALA A 27 3.88 5.86 2.99
N VAL A 28 4.16 5.53 1.71
CA VAL A 28 3.80 6.39 0.58
C VAL A 28 3.33 5.52 -0.59
N VAL A 29 2.27 5.96 -1.25
CA VAL A 29 1.71 5.33 -2.44
C VAL A 29 1.62 6.37 -3.54
N ARG A 30 2.32 6.10 -4.65
CA ARG A 30 2.31 6.95 -5.85
C ARG A 30 1.50 6.30 -6.95
N VAL A 31 0.49 7.01 -7.44
CA VAL A 31 -0.37 6.55 -8.52
C VAL A 31 -0.47 7.56 -9.63
N LYS A 32 -0.58 7.06 -10.86
CA LYS A 32 -0.92 7.82 -12.04
C LYS A 32 -2.38 7.66 -12.38
N LEU A 33 -3.08 8.79 -12.48
CA LEU A 33 -4.49 8.84 -12.84
C LEU A 33 -4.61 9.29 -14.30
N GLY A 34 -5.20 8.44 -15.12
CA GLY A 34 -5.42 8.74 -16.53
C GLY A 34 -6.83 9.29 -16.80
N PRO A 35 -7.05 9.92 -17.97
CA PRO A 35 -8.34 10.52 -18.35
C PRO A 35 -9.48 9.51 -18.45
N LEU A 36 -9.22 8.20 -18.52
CA LEU A 36 -10.26 7.18 -18.59
C LEU A 36 -10.88 6.86 -17.22
N ALA A 37 -10.22 7.24 -16.13
CA ALA A 37 -10.73 7.00 -14.77
C ALA A 37 -12.03 7.76 -14.50
N HIS A 38 -12.23 8.89 -15.18
CA HIS A 38 -13.37 9.79 -15.02
C HIS A 38 -13.66 10.16 -13.54
N VAL A 39 -12.61 10.13 -12.70
CA VAL A 39 -12.67 10.38 -11.26
C VAL A 39 -11.77 11.55 -10.92
N GLU A 40 -12.23 12.42 -10.03
CA GLU A 40 -11.42 13.52 -9.53
C GLU A 40 -10.42 13.00 -8.48
N PRO A 41 -9.19 13.54 -8.44
CA PRO A 41 -8.16 13.09 -7.49
C PRO A 41 -8.61 13.24 -6.03
N ASP A 42 -9.42 14.25 -5.72
CA ASP A 42 -9.98 14.47 -4.38
C ASP A 42 -10.92 13.33 -3.97
N HIS A 43 -11.89 12.99 -4.83
CA HIS A 43 -12.80 11.86 -4.61
C HIS A 43 -12.06 10.52 -4.55
N PHE A 44 -11.04 10.35 -5.40
CA PHE A 44 -10.20 9.16 -5.37
C PHE A 44 -9.48 9.01 -4.03
N THR A 45 -8.97 10.12 -3.48
CA THR A 45 -8.28 10.15 -2.18
C THR A 45 -9.22 9.76 -1.04
N GLU A 46 -10.44 10.32 -1.01
CA GLU A 46 -11.45 9.96 -0.01
C GLU A 46 -11.77 8.46 -0.04
N HIS A 47 -12.05 7.91 -1.24
CA HIS A 47 -12.32 6.49 -1.41
C HIS A 47 -11.12 5.61 -1.04
N PHE A 48 -9.91 6.06 -1.37
CA PHE A 48 -8.67 5.38 -0.99
C PHE A 48 -8.51 5.33 0.53
N MET A 49 -8.69 6.45 1.23
CA MET A 49 -8.60 6.49 2.69
C MET A 49 -9.65 5.58 3.33
N GLN A 50 -10.89 5.59 2.83
CA GLN A 50 -11.94 4.70 3.31
C GLN A 50 -11.63 3.22 3.09
N ALA A 51 -11.05 2.87 1.93
CA ALA A 51 -10.69 1.49 1.61
C ALA A 51 -9.40 1.03 2.30
N ALA A 52 -8.51 1.97 2.64
CA ALA A 52 -7.26 1.73 3.35
C ALA A 52 -7.49 1.44 4.84
N GLN A 53 -8.61 1.88 5.43
CA GLN A 53 -8.95 1.59 6.82
C GLN A 53 -8.97 0.08 7.09
N GLY A 54 -8.20 -0.35 8.09
CA GLY A 54 -8.03 -1.76 8.46
C GLY A 54 -7.09 -2.57 7.57
N THR A 55 -6.25 -1.92 6.75
CA THR A 55 -5.23 -2.56 5.89
C THR A 55 -3.83 -2.04 6.20
N SER A 56 -2.79 -2.67 5.63
CA SER A 56 -1.40 -2.19 5.69
C SER A 56 -1.17 -0.80 5.05
N VAL A 57 -2.16 -0.27 4.35
CA VAL A 57 -2.11 1.04 3.68
C VAL A 57 -2.77 2.13 4.55
N GLU A 58 -3.29 1.77 5.72
CA GLU A 58 -3.89 2.72 6.66
C GLU A 58 -2.86 3.79 7.07
N GLY A 59 -3.19 5.06 6.84
CA GLY A 59 -2.29 6.19 7.15
C GLY A 59 -1.19 6.45 6.11
N ALA A 60 -1.14 5.70 5.01
CA ALA A 60 -0.19 5.94 3.93
C ALA A 60 -0.47 7.29 3.23
N ARG A 61 0.60 8.00 2.84
CA ARG A 61 0.49 9.21 2.04
C ARG A 61 0.21 8.86 0.58
N LEU A 62 -0.95 9.26 0.09
CA LEU A 62 -1.31 9.10 -1.32
C LEU A 62 -0.82 10.30 -2.14
N GLU A 63 0.00 10.04 -3.17
CA GLU A 63 0.36 11.02 -4.20
C GLU A 63 -0.28 10.62 -5.53
N ILE A 64 -1.06 11.52 -6.11
CA ILE A 64 -1.77 11.31 -7.37
C ILE A 64 -1.14 12.22 -8.43
N GLU A 65 -0.63 11.62 -9.50
CA GLU A 65 -0.10 12.33 -10.66
C GLU A 65 -1.03 12.12 -11.87
N THR A 66 -1.52 13.22 -12.48
CA THR A 66 -2.38 13.12 -13.66
C THR A 66 -1.55 12.92 -14.92
N THR A 67 -1.83 11.87 -15.68
CA THR A 67 -1.15 11.59 -16.97
C THR A 67 -2.12 11.74 -18.14
N GLY A 68 -1.58 12.06 -19.32
CA GLY A 68 -2.32 12.08 -20.59
C GLY A 68 -2.45 10.72 -21.27
N GLU A 69 -1.92 9.65 -20.66
CA GLU A 69 -1.95 8.29 -21.20
C GLU A 69 -3.35 7.70 -21.12
N LEU A 70 -3.81 7.03 -22.19
CA LEU A 70 -5.16 6.45 -22.30
C LEU A 70 -5.34 5.20 -21.41
N HIS A 71 -5.34 5.39 -20.09
CA HIS A 71 -5.53 4.37 -19.07
C HIS A 71 -6.41 4.90 -17.93
N GLU A 72 -6.88 4.00 -17.06
CA GLU A 72 -7.69 4.36 -15.89
C GLU A 72 -6.77 4.73 -14.71
N LEU A 73 -5.97 3.80 -14.23
CA LEU A 73 -5.05 4.02 -13.12
C LEU A 73 -3.82 3.15 -13.24
N THR A 74 -2.66 3.67 -12.86
CA THR A 74 -1.41 2.91 -12.78
C THR A 74 -0.76 3.14 -11.42
N LEU A 75 -0.34 2.06 -10.77
CA LEU A 75 0.51 2.14 -9.58
C LEU A 75 1.95 2.40 -10.04
N GLU A 76 2.54 3.54 -9.66
CA GLU A 76 3.93 3.84 -10.00
C GLU A 76 4.90 3.24 -9.01
N THR A 77 4.73 3.55 -7.73
CA THR A 77 5.68 3.16 -6.69
C THR A 77 5.00 3.11 -5.33
N ILE A 78 5.46 2.22 -4.47
CA ILE A 78 5.09 2.16 -3.06
C ILE A 78 6.35 2.22 -2.20
N GLU A 79 6.30 3.01 -1.15
CA GLU A 79 7.34 3.04 -0.11
C GLU A 79 6.84 2.25 1.08
N LEU A 80 7.57 1.20 1.42
CA LEU A 80 7.21 0.26 2.46
C LEU A 80 7.94 0.60 3.76
N GLU A 81 7.22 0.67 4.87
CA GLU A 81 7.83 0.73 6.19
C GLU A 81 8.10 -0.69 6.67
N LEU A 82 9.32 -1.14 6.41
CA LEU A 82 9.86 -2.32 7.05
C LEU A 82 10.13 -1.95 8.50
N ARG A 83 9.42 -2.59 9.44
CA ARG A 83 9.97 -2.68 10.78
C ARG A 83 11.26 -3.46 10.67
N GLU A 84 12.38 -2.82 10.98
CA GLU A 84 13.59 -3.53 11.33
C GLU A 84 13.22 -4.39 12.54
N ASP A 85 12.82 -5.64 12.28
CA ASP A 85 12.65 -6.63 13.33
C ASP A 85 14.00 -6.71 14.03
N ALA A 86 14.00 -6.22 15.27
CA ALA A 86 15.15 -6.27 16.14
C ALA A 86 15.73 -7.69 16.09
N PRO A 87 17.07 -7.84 16.01
CA PRO A 87 17.69 -9.12 15.72
C PRO A 87 17.14 -10.22 16.62
N ALA A 88 16.69 -11.30 15.97
CA ALA A 88 16.31 -12.55 16.61
C ALA A 88 17.27 -12.86 17.77
N LYS A 89 16.77 -12.73 18.99
CA LYS A 89 17.49 -13.25 20.16
C LYS A 89 17.47 -14.77 20.04
N SER A 90 18.51 -15.31 19.43
CA SER A 90 18.99 -16.66 19.70
C SER A 90 20.49 -16.53 19.90
N PRO A 91 20.97 -16.90 21.10
CA PRO A 91 21.48 -18.25 21.17
C PRO A 91 21.06 -18.99 22.45
N LEU A 92 20.92 -20.30 22.28
CA LEU A 92 21.27 -21.37 23.22
C LEU A 92 21.48 -20.96 24.69
N SER A 93 20.59 -21.41 25.56
CA SER A 93 21.03 -21.84 26.88
C SER A 93 21.08 -23.36 26.84
N GLU A 94 22.29 -23.86 26.63
CA GLU A 94 22.69 -25.22 26.93
C GLU A 94 22.16 -25.63 28.31
N GLY A 95 21.79 -26.89 28.42
CA GLY A 95 21.37 -27.46 29.67
C GLY A 95 22.47 -27.32 30.72
N GLU A 96 22.07 -27.00 31.93
CA GLU A 96 22.84 -27.38 33.10
C GLU A 96 21.87 -27.87 34.17
N GLN A 97 21.95 -29.18 34.41
CA GLN A 97 21.38 -29.86 35.58
C GLN A 97 22.16 -29.43 36.84
N PRO A 98 21.69 -29.72 38.07
CA PRO A 98 21.59 -31.08 38.60
C PRO A 98 20.17 -31.49 39.05
#